data_AF-A0A7W8MS30-F1
#
_entry.id   AF-A0A7W8MS30-F1
#
_cell.length_a   1.000
_cell.length_b   1.000
_cell.length_c   1.000
_cell.angle_alpha   90.00
_cell.angle_beta   90.00
_cell.angle_gamma   90.00
#
_symmetry.space_group_name_H-M   'P 1'
#
loop_
_entity.id
_entity.type
_entity.pdbx_description
1 polymer ?
#
loop_
_entity_poly.entity_id
_entity_poly.type
_entity_poly.pdbx_seq_one_letter_code
_entity_poly.pdbx_strand_id
1 'polypeptide(L)'
;MQVLLRRSEFRQDIHCSVCGQGFRLYWESSSPAERSTTRSMVLGDLRDHHSPEQGGDTTAAAHPFDLFRLPGWTGSPRFTRTAMLASPARIPSEISKVVMISRQAKQR
;
A
#
# COMPACT_ATOMS: atom_id res chain seq x y z
N MET A 1 -11.03 7.20 -11.53
CA MET A 1 -9.62 7.32 -11.94
C MET A 1 -8.75 6.98 -10.74
N GLN A 2 -7.71 6.18 -10.94
CA GLN A 2 -6.73 5.88 -9.90
C GLN A 2 -5.40 6.52 -10.28
N VAL A 3 -4.73 7.13 -9.31
CA VAL A 3 -3.41 7.73 -9.49
C VAL A 3 -2.42 7.09 -8.53
N LEU A 4 -1.25 6.76 -9.06
CA LEU A 4 -0.13 6.22 -8.31
C LEU A 4 0.81 7.37 -7.97
N LEU A 5 1.16 7.50 -6.70
CA LEU A 5 2.09 8.49 -6.20
C LEU A 5 3.36 7.79 -5.73
N ARG A 6 4.49 8.39 -6.07
CA ARG A 6 5.80 8.02 -5.53
C ARG A 6 6.48 9.23 -4.93
N ARG A 7 7.06 9.08 -3.74
CA ARG A 7 7.97 10.09 -3.21
C ARG A 7 9.18 10.24 -4.15
N SER A 8 9.49 11.48 -4.51
CA SER A 8 10.67 11.77 -5.33
C SER A 8 11.23 13.12 -4.95
N GLU A 9 12.55 13.20 -4.79
CA GLU A 9 13.24 14.48 -4.56
C GLU A 9 13.56 15.18 -5.89
N PHE A 10 13.73 14.39 -6.95
CA PHE A 10 14.02 14.86 -8.31
C PHE A 10 12.80 14.63 -9.21
N ARG A 11 12.40 15.64 -10.00
CA ARG A 11 11.22 15.62 -10.90
C ARG A 11 9.91 15.34 -10.16
N GLN A 12 9.54 16.32 -9.33
CA GLN A 12 8.31 16.33 -8.55
C GLN A 12 7.20 16.95 -9.41
N ASP A 13 6.04 16.29 -9.47
CA ASP A 13 4.87 16.83 -10.17
C ASP A 13 4.03 17.73 -9.23
N ILE A 14 4.01 17.40 -7.94
CA ILE A 14 3.31 18.15 -6.89
C ILE A 14 4.11 18.10 -5.59
N HIS A 15 3.80 19.03 -4.67
CA HIS A 15 4.30 19.03 -3.30
C HIS A 15 3.12 19.02 -2.32
N CYS A 16 3.27 18.32 -1.19
CA CYS A 16 2.33 18.46 -0.08
C CYS A 16 2.50 19.86 0.55
N SER A 17 1.40 20.59 0.73
CA SER A 17 1.43 21.94 1.32
C SER A 17 1.64 21.95 2.84
N VAL A 18 1.57 20.79 3.51
CA VAL A 18 1.74 20.66 4.96
C VAL A 18 3.20 20.35 5.32
N CYS A 19 3.73 19.23 4.81
CA CYS A 19 5.08 18.77 5.12
C CYS A 19 6.14 19.14 4.06
N GLY A 20 5.72 19.67 2.90
CA GLY A 20 6.63 20.06 1.82
C GLY A 20 7.18 18.91 0.97
N GLN A 21 6.76 17.66 1.20
CA GLN A 21 7.27 16.52 0.43
C GLN A 21 6.86 16.56 -1.04
N GLY A 22 7.82 16.25 -1.90
CA GLY A 22 7.65 16.10 -3.34
C GLY A 22 7.14 14.72 -3.74
N PHE A 23 6.14 14.71 -4.63
CA PHE A 23 5.59 13.49 -5.20
C PHE A 23 5.58 13.54 -6.71
N ARG A 24 5.90 12.39 -7.31
CA ARG A 24 5.76 12.14 -8.74
C ARG A 24 4.48 11.36 -8.98
N LEU A 25 3.70 11.79 -9.96
CA LEU A 25 2.39 11.22 -10.24
C LEU A 25 2.43 10.33 -11.47
N TYR A 26 1.77 9.19 -11.37
CA TYR A 26 1.58 8.22 -12.44
C TYR A 26 0.08 8.02 -12.61
N TRP A 27 -0.46 8.52 -13.72
CA TRP A 27 -1.87 8.40 -14.09
C TRP A 27 -1.98 7.98 -15.55
N GLU A 28 -3.11 7.39 -15.91
CA GLU A 28 -3.41 6.99 -17.30
C GLU A 28 -4.13 8.10 -18.10
N SER A 29 -4.58 9.16 -17.40
CA SER A 29 -5.35 10.26 -17.97
C SER A 29 -4.54 11.13 -18.94
N SER A 30 -5.07 11.29 -20.16
CA SER A 30 -4.41 12.05 -21.22
C SER A 30 -4.90 13.49 -21.37
N SER A 31 -6.08 13.83 -20.85
CA SER A 31 -6.61 15.19 -21.02
C SER A 31 -6.03 16.18 -19.99
N PRO A 32 -5.70 17.43 -20.38
CA PRO A 32 -5.21 18.45 -19.45
C PRO A 32 -6.20 18.79 -18.32
N ALA A 33 -7.50 18.81 -18.63
CA ALA A 33 -8.54 19.10 -17.66
C ALA A 33 -8.63 18.04 -16.56
N GLU A 34 -8.60 16.75 -16.92
CA GLU A 34 -8.58 15.66 -15.94
C GLU A 34 -7.32 15.71 -15.09
N ARG A 35 -6.15 16.01 -15.67
CA ARG A 35 -4.90 16.14 -14.91
C ARG A 35 -4.98 17.24 -13.86
N SER A 36 -5.59 18.38 -14.18
CA SER A 36 -5.80 19.47 -13.20
C SER A 36 -6.74 19.03 -12.08
N THR A 37 -7.85 18.38 -12.41
CA THR A 37 -8.79 17.85 -11.42
C THR A 37 -8.14 16.81 -10.52
N THR A 38 -7.40 15.86 -11.10
CA THR A 38 -6.68 14.81 -10.34
C THR A 38 -5.64 15.43 -9.42
N ARG A 39 -4.87 16.43 -9.86
CA ARG A 39 -3.92 17.14 -8.98
C ARG A 39 -4.62 17.77 -7.78
N SER A 40 -5.75 18.44 -8.00
CA SER A 40 -6.53 19.05 -6.91
C SER A 40 -7.04 18.01 -5.91
N MET A 41 -7.55 16.87 -6.41
CA MET A 41 -7.99 15.76 -5.55
C MET A 41 -6.82 15.20 -4.73
N VAL A 42 -5.69 14.93 -5.37
CA VAL A 42 -4.49 14.41 -4.70
C VAL A 42 -3.97 15.37 -3.64
N LEU A 43 -3.96 16.69 -3.88
CA LEU A 43 -3.59 17.67 -2.86
C LEU A 43 -4.58 17.70 -1.69
N GLY A 44 -5.86 17.39 -1.93
CA GLY A 44 -6.85 17.14 -0.89
C GLY A 44 -6.47 15.93 -0.04
N ASP A 45 -6.24 14.79 -0.68
CA ASP A 45 -5.86 13.55 -0.01
C ASP A 45 -4.55 13.70 0.78
N LEU A 46 -3.51 14.31 0.20
CA LEU A 46 -2.25 14.55 0.91
C LEU A 46 -2.45 15.39 2.18
N ARG A 47 -3.37 16.35 2.19
CA ARG A 47 -3.69 17.12 3.41
C ARG A 47 -4.46 16.26 4.41
N ASP A 48 -5.35 15.39 3.95
CA ASP A 48 -6.10 14.47 4.80
C ASP A 48 -5.19 13.50 5.56
N HIS A 49 -4.06 13.11 4.97
CA HIS A 49 -3.05 12.27 5.65
C HIS A 49 -2.49 12.93 6.93
N HIS A 50 -2.49 14.26 6.99
CA HIS A 50 -2.08 15.03 8.16
C HIS A 50 -3.23 15.36 9.11
N SER A 51 -4.45 14.90 8.81
CA SER A 51 -5.61 15.14 9.65
C SER A 51 -5.44 14.47 11.03
N PRO A 52 -6.08 15.01 12.08
CA PRO A 52 -6.06 14.39 13.41
C PRO A 52 -6.61 12.96 13.41
N GLU A 53 -7.51 12.61 12.48
CA GLU A 53 -8.07 11.25 12.34
C GLU A 53 -7.02 10.23 11.89
N GLN A 54 -6.00 10.67 11.14
CA GLN A 54 -4.87 9.86 10.70
C GLN A 54 -3.68 9.87 11.68
N GLY A 55 -3.83 10.56 12.81
CA GLY A 55 -2.81 10.70 13.85
C GLY A 55 -2.23 12.11 13.98
N GLY A 56 -2.62 13.06 13.12
CA GLY A 56 -2.22 14.47 13.21
C GLY A 56 -0.73 14.72 13.00
N ASP A 57 -0.03 13.78 12.36
CA ASP A 57 1.39 13.93 12.08
C ASP A 57 1.56 14.99 10.99
N THR A 58 2.30 16.07 11.28
CA THR A 58 2.58 17.16 10.32
C THR A 58 3.90 16.94 9.58
N THR A 59 4.62 15.87 9.90
CA THR A 59 5.92 15.55 9.34
C THR A 59 5.79 14.67 8.10
N ALA A 60 6.93 14.40 7.49
CA ALA A 60 7.03 13.53 6.33
C ALA A 60 6.63 12.06 6.59
N ALA A 61 6.49 11.65 7.85
CA ALA A 61 6.06 10.31 8.22
C ALA A 61 4.57 10.07 7.98
N ALA A 62 3.78 11.13 7.78
CA ALA A 62 2.37 11.05 7.42
C ALA A 62 2.14 10.50 6.01
N HIS A 63 3.17 10.39 5.17
CA HIS A 63 3.05 9.83 3.83
C HIS A 63 3.84 8.53 3.68
N PRO A 64 3.41 7.61 2.80
CA PRO A 64 4.18 6.42 2.48
C PRO A 64 5.54 6.80 1.87
N PHE A 65 6.56 6.03 2.26
CA PHE A 65 7.87 6.11 1.59
C PHE A 65 7.82 5.52 0.18
N ASP A 66 7.01 4.48 -0.02
CA ASP A 66 6.91 3.73 -1.27
C ASP A 66 5.76 4.22 -2.17
N LEU A 67 5.50 3.48 -3.25
CA LEU A 67 4.44 3.74 -4.20
C LEU A 67 3.06 3.48 -3.56
N PHE A 68 2.15 4.46 -3.59
CA PHE A 68 0.79 4.33 -3.07
C PHE A 68 -0.27 4.85 -4.05
N ARG A 69 -1.54 4.48 -3.82
CA ARG A 69 -2.66 4.78 -4.73
C ARG A 69 -3.66 5.73 -4.09
N LEU A 70 -4.22 6.62 -4.90
CA LEU A 70 -5.32 7.51 -4.54
C LEU A 70 -6.46 7.49 -5.60
N PRO A 71 -7.71 7.78 -5.21
CA PRO A 71 -8.21 7.88 -3.83
C PRO A 71 -8.28 6.49 -3.16
N GLY A 72 -8.08 6.40 -1.84
CA GLY A 72 -8.19 5.14 -1.08
C GLY A 72 -6.99 4.76 -0.20
N TRP A 73 -6.03 5.66 0.01
CA TRP A 73 -5.03 5.48 1.06
C TRP A 73 -5.62 5.92 2.41
N THR A 74 -5.82 4.98 3.33
CA THR A 74 -6.49 5.23 4.62
C THR A 74 -5.49 5.42 5.77
N GLY A 75 -4.41 6.16 5.55
CA GLY A 75 -3.33 6.25 6.52
C GLY A 75 -2.32 5.12 6.40
N SER A 76 -1.26 5.21 7.21
CA SER A 76 -0.43 4.04 7.47
C SER A 76 -1.36 2.89 7.86
N PRO A 77 -1.29 1.70 7.24
CA PRO A 77 -1.77 0.53 7.94
C PRO A 77 -0.96 0.54 9.23
N ARG A 78 -1.59 0.81 10.37
CA ARG A 78 -0.99 0.44 11.63
C ARG A 78 -0.59 -1.01 11.38
N PHE A 79 0.71 -1.29 11.30
CA PHE A 79 1.22 -2.65 11.31
C PHE A 79 0.90 -3.18 12.72
N THR A 80 -0.38 -3.34 13.03
CA THR A 80 -0.83 -4.29 14.01
C THR A 80 -0.47 -5.61 13.35
N ARG A 81 0.46 -6.31 13.99
CA ARG A 81 0.93 -7.66 13.70
C ARG A 81 -0.21 -8.69 13.86
N THR A 82 -1.38 -8.40 13.30
CA THR A 82 -2.64 -9.12 13.49
C THR A 82 -3.33 -9.39 12.14
N ALA A 83 -2.91 -8.76 11.04
CA ALA A 83 -3.45 -9.04 9.70
C ALA A 83 -2.75 -10.22 8.97
N MET A 84 -2.23 -11.19 9.72
CA MET A 84 -1.74 -12.49 9.21
C MET A 84 -2.81 -13.59 9.35
N LEU A 85 -4.10 -13.23 9.36
CA LEU A 85 -5.21 -14.17 9.48
C LEU A 85 -6.38 -13.77 8.57
N ALA A 86 -6.12 -13.67 7.27
CA ALA A 86 -7.17 -13.68 6.26
C ALA A 86 -6.70 -14.44 5.03
N SER A 87 -6.57 -15.76 5.18
CA SER A 87 -6.54 -16.68 4.03
C SER A 87 -7.98 -16.99 3.63
N PRO A 88 -8.39 -16.76 2.37
CA PRO A 88 -9.59 -17.39 1.83
C PRO A 88 -9.16 -18.54 0.93
N ALA A 89 -9.39 -19.78 1.35
CA ALA A 89 -9.90 -20.85 0.49
C ALA A 89 -10.00 -22.16 1.30
N ARG A 90 -11.20 -22.72 1.26
CA ARG A 90 -11.53 -24.07 1.72
C ARG A 90 -10.65 -25.08 0.98
N ILE A 91 -10.04 -26.01 1.71
CA ILE A 91 -9.55 -27.26 1.12
C ILE A 91 -10.49 -28.35 1.65
N PRO A 92 -11.23 -29.07 0.80
CA PRO A 92 -11.93 -30.27 1.22
C PRO A 92 -10.89 -31.31 1.66
N SER A 93 -11.12 -31.86 2.86
CA SER A 93 -10.39 -32.97 3.44
C SER A 93 -10.55 -34.21 2.56
N GLU A 94 -9.45 -34.82 2.14
CA GLU A 94 -9.25 -36.24 1.79
C GLU A 94 -8.05 -36.35 0.84
N ILE A 95 -6.90 -36.80 1.35
CA ILE A 95 -5.95 -37.64 0.59
C ILE A 95 -5.16 -38.48 1.62
N SER A 96 -5.59 -39.74 1.68
CA SER A 96 -4.82 -40.98 1.79
C SER A 96 -3.48 -40.97 2.52
N LYS A 97 -3.48 -41.71 3.63
CA LYS A 97 -2.32 -42.31 4.29
C LYS A 97 -1.46 -43.07 3.27
N VAL A 98 -0.25 -42.57 2.99
CA VAL A 98 0.80 -43.36 2.32
C VAL A 98 1.66 -44.00 3.41
N VAL A 99 1.69 -45.32 3.36
CA VAL A 99 2.42 -46.26 4.22
C VAL A 99 3.92 -46.03 4.10
N MET A 100 4.58 -45.70 5.23
CA MET A 100 6.03 -45.78 5.38
C MET A 100 6.42 -47.26 5.58
N ILE A 101 6.83 -47.93 4.51
CA ILE A 101 7.53 -49.21 4.61
C ILE A 101 9.00 -48.90 4.87
N SER A 102 9.39 -48.85 6.15
CA SER A 102 10.79 -48.77 6.55
C SER A 102 11.50 -50.06 6.14
N ARG A 103 12.46 -49.90 5.22
CA ARG A 103 13.38 -50.93 4.77
C ARG A 103 14.28 -51.36 5.92
N GLN A 104 14.45 -52.67 6.04
CA GLN A 104 15.43 -53.33 6.90
C GLN A 104 16.86 -52.84 6.63
N ALA A 105 17.56 -52.56 7.73
CA ALA A 105 18.99 -52.71 7.95
C ALA A 105 19.18 -52.60 9.47
N LYS A 106 19.99 -53.34 10.22
CA LYS A 106 21.04 -54.32 9.94
C LYS A 106 21.60 -54.71 11.34
N GLN A 107 22.22 -55.89 11.45
CA GLN A 107 23.05 -56.40 12.57
C GLN A 107 22.27 -56.89 13.80
N ARG A 108 22.56 -58.05 14.41
CA ARG A 108 23.78 -58.87 14.45
C ARG A 108 23.40 -60.27 14.93
#